data_AF-A0A392TUS4-F1
#
_entry.id   AF-A0A392TUS4-F1
#
_cell.length_a   1.000
_cell.length_b   1.000
_cell.length_c   1.000
_cell.angle_alpha   90.00
_cell.angle_beta   90.00
_cell.angle_gamma   90.00
#
_symmetry.space_group_name_H-M   'P 1'
#
loop_
_entity.id
_entity.type
_entity.pdbx_description
1 polymer ?
#
loop_
_entity_poly.entity_id
_entity_poly.type
_entity_poly.pdbx_seq_one_letter_code
_entity_poly.pdbx_strand_id
1 'polypeptide(L)'
;KRMREDGSPVVEARATGHPFPLPRCFTARGFFDMHPPKVPVAERVVILNQEPDMRRTQQIRDLVGVMRMMETVLVLGEERDKVNG
;
A
#
# COMPACT_ATOMS: atom_id res chain seq x y z
N LYS A 1 3.75 -20.29 5.61
CA LYS A 1 2.98 -19.21 6.27
C LYS A 1 4.00 -18.22 6.82
N ARG A 2 4.22 -17.05 6.19
CA ARG A 2 5.14 -16.05 6.76
C ARG A 2 4.45 -15.46 7.98
N MET A 3 4.86 -15.89 9.17
CA MET A 3 4.40 -15.33 10.43
C MET A 3 4.86 -13.88 10.45
N ARG A 4 3.90 -12.96 10.31
CA ARG A 4 4.16 -11.53 10.37
C ARG A 4 4.58 -11.27 11.81
N GLU A 5 5.83 -10.86 12.03
CA GLU A 5 6.30 -10.52 13.37
C GLU A 5 5.37 -9.46 13.98
N ASP A 6 4.86 -9.78 15.17
CA ASP A 6 3.75 -9.14 15.92
C ASP A 6 4.04 -7.70 16.41
N GLY A 7 5.11 -7.08 15.91
CA GLY A 7 5.56 -5.74 16.33
C GLY A 7 5.38 -4.65 15.27
N SER A 8 4.54 -4.90 14.26
CA SER A 8 4.20 -3.86 13.28
C SER A 8 3.22 -2.87 13.91
N PRO A 9 3.52 -1.57 13.90
CA PRO A 9 2.64 -0.58 14.49
C PRO A 9 1.28 -0.60 13.81
N VAL A 10 0.24 -0.62 14.62
CA VAL A 10 -1.13 -0.76 14.16
C VAL A 10 -1.81 0.59 14.21
N VAL A 11 -2.43 0.99 13.11
CA VAL A 11 -3.20 2.24 13.05
C VAL A 11 -4.67 1.90 12.95
N GLU A 12 -5.48 2.58 13.76
CA GLU A 12 -6.92 2.44 13.72
C GLU A 12 -7.46 2.96 12.38
N ALA A 13 -7.94 2.06 11.53
CA ALA A 13 -8.54 2.45 10.27
C ALA A 13 -9.95 2.98 10.55
N ARG A 14 -10.10 4.32 10.58
CA ARG A 14 -11.38 5.00 10.82
C ARG A 14 -12.52 4.52 9.91
N ALA A 15 -12.19 3.95 8.75
CA ALA A 15 -13.14 3.45 7.77
C ALA A 15 -13.74 2.08 8.13
N THR A 16 -13.06 1.25 8.92
CA THR A 16 -13.50 -0.13 9.21
C THR A 16 -13.61 -0.44 10.68
N GLY A 17 -13.19 0.47 11.58
CA GLY A 17 -13.21 0.23 13.03
C GLY A 17 -12.23 -0.84 13.50
N HIS A 18 -11.43 -1.40 12.58
CA HIS A 18 -10.46 -2.45 12.87
C HIS A 18 -9.02 -1.93 12.77
N PRO A 19 -8.11 -2.38 13.65
CA PRO A 19 -6.71 -2.00 13.60
C PRO A 19 -6.01 -2.53 12.34
N PHE A 20 -5.39 -1.66 11.53
CA PHE A 20 -4.64 -2.02 10.32
C PHE A 20 -3.12 -1.98 10.57
N PRO A 21 -2.38 -3.07 10.34
CA PRO A 21 -0.94 -3.11 10.59
C PRO A 21 -0.16 -2.35 9.51
N LEU A 22 0.45 -1.24 9.90
CA LEU A 22 1.34 -0.49 9.01
C LEU A 22 2.72 -1.16 8.92
N PRO A 23 3.33 -1.21 7.72
CA PRO A 23 4.74 -1.54 7.60
C PRO A 23 5.60 -0.59 8.44
N ARG A 24 6.59 -1.14 9.17
CA ARG A 24 7.44 -0.38 10.12
C ARG A 24 8.12 0.84 9.48
N CYS A 25 8.44 0.77 8.18
CA CYS A 25 9.04 1.88 7.44
C CYS A 25 8.20 3.16 7.44
N PHE A 26 6.87 3.07 7.59
CA PHE A 26 6.00 4.26 7.68
C PHE A 26 6.02 4.93 9.05
N THR A 27 6.50 4.24 10.08
CA THR A 27 6.54 4.75 11.45
C THR A 27 7.95 5.11 11.93
N ALA A 28 8.97 4.59 11.25
CA ALA A 28 10.35 4.94 11.52
C ALA A 28 10.64 6.32 10.92
N ARG A 29 10.74 7.33 11.78
CA ARG A 29 11.09 8.71 11.39
C ARG A 29 12.44 8.72 10.67
N GLY A 30 12.49 9.36 9.50
CA GLY A 30 13.71 9.44 8.68
C GLY A 30 14.09 8.15 7.94
N PHE A 31 13.25 7.11 7.97
CA PHE A 31 13.54 5.86 7.28
C PHE A 31 13.75 6.06 5.78
N PHE A 32 12.91 6.86 5.13
CA PHE A 32 13.04 7.15 3.69
C PHE A 32 14.17 8.13 3.36
N ASP A 33 14.67 8.87 4.35
CA ASP A 33 15.88 9.70 4.16
C ASP A 33 17.12 8.80 4.08
N MET A 34 17.18 7.78 4.94
CA MET A 34 18.27 6.78 4.95
C MET A 34 18.12 5.72 3.85
N HIS A 35 16.88 5.42 3.48
CA HIS A 35 16.51 4.39 2.51
C HIS A 35 15.53 4.96 1.48
N PRO A 36 16.01 5.84 0.59
CA PRO A 36 15.15 6.45 -0.43
C PRO A 36 14.56 5.36 -1.33
N PRO A 37 13.25 5.40 -1.64
CA PRO A 37 12.65 4.50 -2.60
C PRO A 37 13.39 4.58 -3.93
N LYS A 38 13.99 3.47 -4.37
CA LYS A 38 14.69 3.41 -5.65
C LYS A 38 13.73 2.86 -6.70
N VAL A 39 13.48 3.66 -7.73
CA VAL A 39 12.85 3.18 -8.96
C VAL A 39 13.98 2.67 -9.86
N PRO A 40 13.95 1.40 -10.31
CA PRO A 40 14.91 0.87 -11.26
C PRO A 40 15.06 1.80 -12.48
N VAL A 41 16.27 1.94 -13.01
CA VAL A 41 16.54 2.87 -14.14
C VAL A 41 15.65 2.54 -15.35
N ALA A 42 15.46 1.25 -15.64
CA ALA A 42 14.58 0.81 -16.72
C ALA A 42 13.13 1.30 -16.54
N GLU A 43 12.57 1.16 -15.34
CA GLU A 43 11.21 1.63 -15.03
C GLU A 43 11.12 3.16 -15.07
N ARG A 44 12.12 3.86 -14.53
CA ARG A 44 12.18 5.31 -14.54
C ARG A 44 12.19 5.85 -15.97
N VAL A 45 12.98 5.25 -16.86
CA VAL A 45 13.08 5.64 -18.27
C VAL A 45 11.74 5.43 -18.96
N VAL A 46 11.07 4.29 -18.73
CA VAL A 46 9.74 4.01 -19.30
C VAL A 46 8.72 5.07 -18.85
N ILE A 47 8.66 5.41 -17.57
CA ILE A 47 7.70 6.40 -17.03
C ILE A 47 7.98 7.82 -17.55
N LEU A 48 9.26 8.20 -17.66
CA LEU A 48 9.64 9.54 -18.11
C LEU A 48 9.51 9.73 -19.62
N ASN A 49 9.69 8.66 -20.41
CA ASN A 49 9.53 8.69 -21.86
C ASN A 49 8.05 8.64 -22.31
N GLN A 50 7.11 8.43 -21.39
CA GLN A 50 5.68 8.56 -21.69
C GLN A 50 5.30 10.03 -21.83
N GLU A 51 4.39 10.29 -22.78
CA GLU A 51 3.71 11.58 -22.89
C GLU A 51 3.08 11.98 -21.55
N PRO A 52 3.16 13.26 -21.13
CA PRO A 52 2.69 13.68 -19.81
C PRO A 52 1.23 13.32 -19.51
N ASP A 53 0.37 13.39 -20.53
CA ASP A 53 -1.04 13.04 -20.39
C ASP A 53 -1.25 11.54 -20.25
N MET A 54 -0.52 10.73 -21.02
CA MET A 54 -0.53 9.26 -20.89
C MET A 54 -0.07 8.82 -19.50
N ARG A 55 0.99 9.46 -18.97
CA ARG A 55 1.49 9.21 -17.61
C ARG A 55 0.42 9.55 -16.56
N ARG A 56 -0.25 10.70 -16.67
CA ARG A 56 -1.34 11.07 -15.73
C ARG A 56 -2.49 10.07 -15.78
N THR A 57 -2.92 9.66 -16.98
CA THR A 57 -3.96 8.64 -17.13
C THR A 57 -3.56 7.32 -16.49
N GLN A 58 -2.32 6.88 -16.70
CA GLN A 58 -1.82 5.64 -16.10
C GLN A 58 -1.77 5.74 -14.57
N GLN A 59 -1.27 6.85 -14.02
CA GLN A 59 -1.25 7.08 -12.57
C GLN A 59 -2.64 7.02 -11.94
N ILE A 60 -3.66 7.62 -12.58
CA ILE A 60 -5.04 7.56 -12.10
C ILE A 60 -5.55 6.12 -12.12
N ARG A 61 -5.28 5.36 -13.19
CA ARG A 61 -5.69 3.94 -13.28
C ARG A 61 -5.04 3.10 -12.18
N ASP A 62 -3.74 3.29 -11.96
CA ASP A 62 -3.00 2.58 -10.93
C ASP A 62 -3.53 2.92 -9.54
N LEU A 63 -3.82 4.19 -9.26
CA LEU A 63 -4.43 4.63 -8.00
C LEU A 63 -5.80 3.98 -7.77
N VAL A 64 -6.67 3.97 -8.79
CA VAL A 64 -7.98 3.30 -8.72
C VAL A 64 -7.80 1.80 -8.45
N GLY A 65 -6.82 1.16 -9.10
CA GLY A 65 -6.48 -0.24 -8.85
C GLY A 65 -6.07 -0.49 -7.40
N VAL A 66 -5.20 0.36 -6.84
CA VAL A 66 -4.78 0.27 -5.44
C VAL A 66 -5.95 0.47 -4.48
N MET A 67 -6.80 1.47 -4.70
CA MET A 67 -7.99 1.70 -3.89
C MET A 67 -8.92 0.49 -3.89
N ARG A 68 -9.18 -0.09 -5.06
CA ARG A 68 -10.04 -1.28 -5.19
C ARG A 68 -9.44 -2.52 -4.54
N MET A 69 -8.11 -2.68 -4.61
CA MET A 69 -7.42 -3.74 -3.88
C MET A 69 -7.55 -3.55 -2.38
N MET A 70 -7.36 -2.32 -1.88
CA MET A 70 -7.54 -2.01 -0.46
C MET A 70 -8.97 -2.29 0.00
N GLU A 71 -9.97 -1.82 -0.73
CA GLU A 71 -11.38 -2.12 -0.47
C GLU A 71 -11.63 -3.63 -0.41
N THR A 72 -11.15 -4.38 -1.41
CA THR A 72 -11.31 -5.85 -1.45
C THR A 72 -10.64 -6.53 -0.24
N VAL A 73 -9.45 -6.07 0.15
CA VAL A 73 -8.74 -6.59 1.34
C VAL A 73 -9.52 -6.31 2.62
N LEU A 74 -10.15 -5.14 2.74
CA LEU A 74 -10.96 -4.78 3.90
C LEU A 74 -12.24 -5.65 3.96
N VAL A 75 -13.00 -5.74 2.86
CA VAL A 75 -14.21 -6.57 2.79
C VAL A 75 -13.89 -8.05 3.07
N LEU A 76 -12.86 -8.61 2.43
CA LEU A 76 -12.47 -10.01 2.65
C LEU A 76 -11.88 -10.25 4.06
N GLY A 77 -11.31 -9.22 4.69
CA GLY A 77 -10.87 -9.28 6.08
C GLY A 77 -12.05 -9.48 7.01
N GLU A 78 -13.07 -8.63 6.88
CA GLU A 78 -14.30 -8.70 7.69
C GLU A 78 -15.05 -10.03 7.52
N GLU A 79 -15.18 -10.53 6.28
CA GLU A 79 -15.85 -11.81 6.05
C GLU A 79 -15.11 -13.00 6.66
N ARG A 80 -13.77 -12.96 6.73
CA ARG A 80 -12.98 -14.00 7.41
C ARG A 80 -13.17 -13.97 8.91
N ASP A 81 -13.29 -12.79 9.51
CA ASP A 81 -13.49 -12.67 10.95
C ASP A 81 -14.90 -13.12 11.37
N LYS A 82 -15.93 -12.88 10.53
CA LYS A 82 -17.29 -13.41 10.73
C LYS A 82 -17.40 -14.94 10.63
N VAL A 83 -16.55 -15.58 9.82
CA VAL A 83 -16.54 -17.05 9.65
C VAL A 83 -15.80 -17.76 10.79
N ASN A 84 -14.89 -17.07 11.50
CA ASN A 84 -14.04 -17.66 12.54
C ASN A 84 -14.44 -17.27 13.97
N GLY A 85 -15.49 -16.46 14.16
CA GLY A 85 -16.09 -16.11 15.46
C GLY A 85 -17.41 -16.84 15.66
#